data_AF-A0A967GJ57-F1
#
_entry.id   AF-A0A967GJ57-F1
#
_cell.length_a   1.000
_cell.length_b   1.000
_cell.length_c   1.000
_cell.angle_alpha   90.00
_cell.angle_beta   90.00
_cell.angle_gamma   90.00
#
_symmetry.space_group_name_H-M   'P 1'
#
loop_
_entity.id
_entity.type
_entity.pdbx_description
1 polymer ?
#
loop_
_entity_poly.entity_id
_entity_poly.type
_entity_poly.pdbx_seq_one_letter_code
_entity_poly.pdbx_strand_id
1 'polypeptide(L)'
;MTKPVAHYHHYGHNDLEALRKHIRKGDVLLVEGDQRVSAVIKYLTQSSWSHAALYVGDELVRRGGELAAFALESFGDDAHDLIVEALYDGVVASPLDKYADFN
;
A
#
# COMPACT_ATOMS: atom_id res chain seq x y z
N MET A 1 4.02 -4.07 24.95
CA MET A 1 4.14 -2.72 25.53
C MET A 1 4.34 -1.72 24.41
N THR A 2 3.22 -1.42 23.75
CA THR A 2 3.08 -0.58 22.57
C THR A 2 2.83 0.86 23.02
N LYS A 3 3.73 1.77 22.65
CA LYS A 3 3.45 3.21 22.73
C LYS A 3 3.86 3.85 21.41
N PRO A 4 2.95 4.62 20.76
CA PRO A 4 3.28 5.36 19.55
C PRO A 4 4.23 6.52 19.89
N VAL A 5 5.10 6.88 18.95
CA VAL A 5 6.11 7.94 19.11
C VAL A 5 5.45 9.29 18.90
N ALA A 6 5.66 10.23 19.84
CA ALA A 6 4.83 11.41 20.07
C ALA A 6 5.02 12.61 19.10
N HIS A 7 5.64 12.43 17.94
CA HIS A 7 5.81 13.51 16.97
C HIS A 7 5.77 12.97 15.54
N TYR A 8 4.58 12.61 15.09
CA TYR A 8 4.30 12.35 13.68
C TYR A 8 3.76 13.64 13.05
N HIS A 9 4.61 14.30 12.26
CA HIS A 9 4.20 15.44 11.45
C HIS A 9 3.61 14.91 10.14
N HIS A 10 2.28 14.82 10.07
CA HIS A 10 1.56 14.52 8.83
C HIS A 10 1.84 15.63 7.79
N TYR A 11 2.77 15.41 6.85
CA TYR A 11 2.99 16.31 5.72
C TYR A 11 2.00 15.99 4.59
N GLY A 12 0.74 16.36 4.80
CA GLY A 12 -0.28 16.42 3.74
C GLY A 12 -1.37 15.34 3.84
N HIS A 13 -2.61 15.76 3.58
CA HIS A 13 -3.70 14.84 3.24
C HIS A 13 -3.34 14.15 1.93
N ASN A 14 -3.29 12.82 1.92
CA ASN A 14 -3.19 12.06 0.68
C ASN A 14 -4.57 12.12 0.00
N ASP A 15 -4.69 12.85 -1.11
CA ASP A 15 -5.93 12.89 -1.89
C ASP A 15 -6.03 11.60 -2.70
N LEU A 16 -6.63 10.58 -2.10
CA LEU A 16 -6.83 9.27 -2.72
C LEU A 16 -7.69 9.36 -3.99
N GLU A 17 -8.64 10.29 -4.06
CA GLU A 17 -9.40 10.49 -5.29
C GLU A 17 -8.51 11.03 -6.40
N ALA A 18 -7.64 11.99 -6.10
CA ALA A 18 -6.65 12.47 -7.05
C ALA A 18 -5.66 11.37 -7.43
N LEU A 19 -5.22 10.53 -6.48
CA LEU A 19 -4.35 9.39 -6.76
C LEU A 19 -5.02 8.40 -7.71
N ARG A 20 -6.25 7.95 -7.40
CA ARG A 20 -7.03 7.02 -8.24
C ARG A 20 -7.25 7.56 -9.65
N LYS A 21 -7.39 8.88 -9.82
CA LYS A 21 -7.54 9.51 -11.15
C LYS A 21 -6.27 9.46 -12.01
N HIS A 22 -5.08 9.37 -11.42
CA HIS A 22 -3.81 9.53 -12.14
C HIS A 22 -2.94 8.28 -12.13
N ILE A 23 -3.08 7.42 -11.14
CA ILE A 23 -2.27 6.21 -10.99
C ILE A 23 -2.50 5.24 -12.14
N ARG A 24 -1.43 4.59 -12.58
CA ARG A 24 -1.43 3.64 -13.70
C ARG A 24 -0.79 2.34 -13.28
N LYS A 25 -1.25 1.25 -13.89
CA LYS A 25 -0.62 -0.07 -13.70
C LYS A 25 0.88 0.04 -13.98
N GLY A 26 1.68 -0.41 -13.03
CA GLY A 26 3.15 -0.31 -13.08
C GLY A 26 3.73 0.85 -12.28
N ASP A 27 2.92 1.80 -11.81
CA ASP A 27 3.38 2.86 -10.92
C ASP A 27 3.77 2.30 -9.56
N VAL A 28 4.80 2.88 -8.96
CA VAL A 28 5.30 2.49 -7.63
C VAL A 28 4.85 3.52 -6.61
N LEU A 29 4.10 3.06 -5.60
CA LEU A 29 3.76 3.84 -4.43
C LEU A 29 4.89 3.72 -3.41
N LEU A 30 5.30 4.85 -2.85
CA LEU A 30 6.21 4.90 -1.71
C LEU A 30 5.40 5.28 -0.48
N VAL A 31 5.63 4.55 0.60
CA VAL A 31 4.88 4.71 1.86
C VAL A 31 5.87 4.99 3.00
N GLU A 32 5.58 6.04 3.76
CA GLU A 32 6.20 6.32 5.03
C GLU A 32 5.41 5.56 6.14
N GLY A 33 5.80 4.30 6.35
CA GLY A 33 5.19 3.45 7.37
C GLY A 33 5.45 3.91 8.80
N ASP A 34 4.53 3.60 9.69
CA ASP A 34 4.50 4.00 11.10
C ASP A 34 5.05 2.92 12.06
N GLN A 35 5.44 1.77 11.53
CA GLN A 35 5.90 0.63 12.33
C GLN A 35 7.35 0.78 12.79
N ARG A 36 7.73 0.05 13.85
CA ARG A 36 9.10 0.08 14.38
C ARG A 36 10.15 -0.36 13.36
N VAL A 37 9.77 -1.27 12.45
CA VAL A 37 10.60 -1.68 11.32
C VAL A 37 10.77 -0.51 10.34
N SER A 38 9.71 0.25 10.08
CA SER A 38 9.75 1.46 9.24
C SER A 38 10.71 2.50 9.79
N ALA A 39 10.70 2.75 11.11
CA ALA A 39 11.66 3.66 11.73
C ALA A 39 13.12 3.22 11.55
N VAL A 40 13.39 1.91 11.63
CA VAL A 40 14.74 1.36 11.39
C VAL A 40 15.13 1.50 9.92
N ILE A 41 14.23 1.19 8.99
CA ILE A 41 14.48 1.33 7.55
C ILE A 41 14.80 2.79 7.22
N LYS A 42 13.96 3.74 7.64
CA LYS A 42 14.18 5.18 7.44
C LYS A 42 15.53 5.64 7.98
N TYR A 43 15.87 5.21 9.20
CA TYR A 43 17.13 5.56 9.85
C TYR A 43 18.35 5.00 9.11
N LEU A 44 18.30 3.76 8.64
CA LEU A 44 19.42 3.12 7.94
C LEU A 44 19.60 3.63 6.52
N THR A 45 18.51 3.89 5.80
CA THR A 45 18.55 4.32 4.40
C THR A 45 18.67 5.84 4.25
N GLN A 46 18.51 6.59 5.35
CA GLN A 46 18.40 8.06 5.33
C GLN A 46 17.32 8.54 4.34
N SER A 47 16.25 7.74 4.17
CA SER A 47 15.10 8.03 3.32
C SER A 47 13.86 8.22 4.19
N SER A 48 12.94 9.10 3.78
CA SER A 48 11.62 9.20 4.42
C SER A 48 10.76 7.96 4.16
N TRP A 49 11.01 7.23 3.08
CA TRP A 49 10.21 6.08 2.66
C TRP A 49 10.66 4.79 3.35
N SER A 50 9.72 4.07 3.94
CA SER A 50 10.02 2.78 4.57
C SER A 50 9.53 1.58 3.77
N HIS A 51 8.59 1.81 2.86
CA HIS A 51 7.93 0.73 2.12
C HIS A 51 7.60 1.18 0.69
N ALA A 52 7.47 0.20 -0.20
CA ALA A 52 7.11 0.43 -1.59
C ALA A 52 6.16 -0.67 -2.07
N ALA A 53 5.17 -0.27 -2.85
CA ALA A 53 4.17 -1.15 -3.43
C ALA A 53 4.00 -0.86 -4.93
N LEU A 54 3.67 -1.88 -5.72
CA LEU A 54 3.41 -1.76 -7.15
C LEU A 54 1.90 -1.73 -7.39
N TYR A 55 1.39 -0.69 -8.05
CA TYR A 55 -0.01 -0.67 -8.45
C TYR A 55 -0.28 -1.60 -9.63
N VAL A 56 -1.23 -2.51 -9.45
CA VAL A 56 -1.64 -3.51 -10.46
C VAL A 56 -3.09 -3.32 -10.92
N GLY A 57 -3.88 -2.47 -10.24
CA GLY A 57 -5.29 -2.23 -10.56
C GLY A 57 -6.09 -3.54 -10.57
N ASP A 58 -6.93 -3.72 -11.59
CA ASP A 58 -7.80 -4.88 -11.76
C ASP A 58 -7.10 -6.11 -12.39
N GLU A 59 -5.77 -6.14 -12.47
CA GLU A 59 -5.04 -7.17 -13.21
C GLU A 59 -5.29 -8.60 -12.68
N LEU A 60 -5.49 -8.75 -11.37
CA LEU A 60 -5.84 -10.05 -10.78
C LEU A 60 -7.23 -10.51 -11.25
N VAL A 61 -8.22 -9.61 -11.26
CA VAL A 61 -9.57 -9.88 -11.76
C VAL A 61 -9.53 -10.21 -13.25
N ARG A 62 -8.77 -9.43 -14.04
CA ARG A 62 -8.64 -9.59 -15.50
C ARG A 62 -8.04 -10.94 -15.90
N ARG A 63 -7.11 -11.48 -15.10
CA ARG A 63 -6.48 -12.78 -15.36
C ARG A 63 -7.40 -13.97 -15.06
N GLY A 64 -8.43 -13.78 -14.23
CA GLY A 64 -9.38 -14.82 -13.86
C GLY A 64 -8.78 -15.91 -12.97
N GLY A 65 -9.53 -17.01 -12.83
CA GLY A 65 -9.13 -18.17 -12.04
C GLY A 65 -9.25 -17.97 -10.52
N GLU A 66 -8.52 -18.79 -9.76
CA GLU A 66 -8.60 -18.81 -8.29
C GLU A 66 -8.18 -17.47 -7.65
N LEU A 67 -7.17 -16.80 -8.23
CA LEU A 67 -6.72 -15.49 -7.73
C LEU A 67 -7.77 -14.38 -7.91
N ALA A 68 -8.51 -14.41 -9.03
CA ALA A 68 -9.61 -13.46 -9.25
C ALA A 68 -10.77 -13.73 -8.29
N ALA A 69 -11.13 -15.01 -8.08
CA ALA A 69 -12.17 -15.40 -7.13
C ALA A 69 -11.80 -14.98 -5.71
N PHE A 70 -10.57 -15.25 -5.28
CA PHE A 70 -10.06 -14.83 -3.99
C PHE A 70 -10.09 -13.30 -3.82
N ALA A 71 -9.65 -12.53 -4.82
CA ALA A 71 -9.64 -11.07 -4.74
C ALA A 71 -11.05 -10.49 -4.63
N LEU A 72 -12.00 -10.98 -5.44
CA LEU A 72 -13.39 -10.54 -5.40
C LEU A 72 -14.08 -10.93 -4.08
N GLU A 73 -13.81 -12.13 -3.56
CA GLU A 73 -14.35 -12.57 -2.27
C GLU A 73 -13.77 -11.78 -1.10
N SER A 74 -12.47 -11.49 -1.14
CA SER A 74 -11.76 -10.83 -0.03
C SER A 74 -11.95 -9.32 -0.01
N PHE A 75 -12.09 -8.69 -1.18
CA PHE A 75 -12.02 -7.22 -1.32
C PHE A 75 -13.25 -6.60 -2.01
N GLY A 76 -14.18 -7.39 -2.54
CA GLY A 76 -15.36 -6.86 -3.23
C GLY A 76 -14.99 -5.93 -4.38
N ASP A 77 -15.58 -4.73 -4.39
CA ASP A 77 -15.35 -3.73 -5.44
C ASP A 77 -13.89 -3.21 -5.46
N ASP A 78 -13.19 -3.24 -4.32
CA ASP A 78 -11.78 -2.83 -4.24
C ASP A 78 -10.82 -3.80 -4.94
N ALA A 79 -11.30 -4.98 -5.35
CA ALA A 79 -10.53 -5.91 -6.18
C ALA A 79 -10.13 -5.33 -7.55
N HIS A 80 -10.74 -4.21 -7.94
CA HIS A 80 -10.39 -3.47 -9.16
C HIS A 80 -9.25 -2.45 -8.97
N ASP A 81 -8.86 -2.16 -7.73
CA ASP A 81 -7.83 -1.18 -7.37
C ASP A 81 -6.83 -1.80 -6.39
N LEU A 82 -6.00 -2.70 -6.90
CA LEU A 82 -5.04 -3.45 -6.10
C LEU A 82 -3.60 -2.96 -6.26
N ILE A 83 -2.85 -3.15 -5.19
CA ILE A 83 -1.40 -3.05 -5.14
C ILE A 83 -0.80 -4.42 -4.80
N VAL A 84 0.46 -4.62 -5.19
CA VAL A 84 1.28 -5.75 -4.76
C VAL A 84 2.44 -5.24 -3.93
N GLU A 85 2.62 -5.84 -2.76
CA GLU A 85 3.60 -5.39 -1.77
C GLU A 85 4.28 -6.58 -1.08
N ALA A 86 5.51 -6.36 -0.61
CA ALA A 86 6.30 -7.35 0.10
C ALA A 86 6.24 -7.09 1.61
N LEU A 87 5.49 -7.93 2.32
CA LEU A 87 5.37 -7.93 3.77
C LEU A 87 6.25 -9.03 4.39
N TYR A 88 6.29 -9.07 5.72
CA TYR A 88 7.09 -10.06 6.45
C TYR A 88 6.69 -11.51 6.15
N ASP A 89 5.41 -11.73 5.86
CA ASP A 89 4.81 -13.04 5.57
C ASP A 89 4.78 -13.40 4.08
N GLY A 90 5.22 -12.49 3.19
CA GLY A 90 5.37 -12.76 1.76
C GLY A 90 4.96 -11.61 0.86
N VAL A 91 4.77 -11.92 -0.42
CA VAL A 91 4.26 -10.97 -1.41
C VAL A 91 2.75 -11.13 -1.52
N VAL A 92 2.02 -10.07 -1.20
CA VAL A 92 0.55 -10.09 -1.12
C VAL A 92 -0.06 -9.01 -2.01
N ALA A 93 -1.30 -9.25 -2.44
CA ALA A 93 -2.14 -8.23 -3.03
C ALA A 93 -3.00 -7.58 -1.94
N SER A 94 -3.17 -6.26 -2.00
CA SER A 94 -4.00 -5.51 -1.06
C SER A 94 -4.72 -4.37 -1.78
N PRO A 95 -5.90 -3.93 -1.29
CA PRO A 95 -6.55 -2.73 -1.79
C PRO A 95 -5.66 -1.51 -1.69
N LEU A 96 -5.72 -0.62 -2.69
CA LEU A 96 -5.03 0.67 -2.68
C LEU A 96 -5.38 1.49 -1.41
N ASP A 97 -6.62 1.40 -0.96
CA ASP A 97 -7.12 2.10 0.23
C ASP A 97 -6.49 1.65 1.55
N LYS A 98 -5.75 0.54 1.56
CA LYS A 98 -4.95 0.15 2.73
C LYS A 98 -4.00 1.28 3.15
N TYR A 99 -3.52 2.08 2.20
CA TYR A 99 -2.59 3.19 2.44
C TYR A 99 -3.28 4.55 2.49
N ALA A 100 -4.61 4.59 2.63
CA ALA A 100 -5.38 5.82 2.75
C ALA A 100 -4.90 6.73 3.88
N ASP A 101 -4.56 6.13 5.02
CA ASP A 101 -4.20 6.85 6.25
C ASP A 101 -2.68 6.90 6.52
N PHE A 102 -1.87 6.29 5.66
CA PHE A 102 -0.41 6.24 5.82
C PHE A 102 0.21 7.29 4.91
N ASN A 103 0.79 8.32 5.52
CA ASN A 103 1.80 9.13 4.84
C ASN A 103 3.16 8.63 5.28
#